data_AF-K0B450-F1
#
_entry.id   AF-K0B450-F1
#
_cell.length_a   1.000
_cell.length_b   1.000
_cell.length_c   1.000
_cell.angle_alpha   90.00
_cell.angle_beta   90.00
_cell.angle_gamma   90.00
#
_symmetry.space_group_name_H-M   'P 1'
#
loop_
_entity.id
_entity.type
_entity.pdbx_description
1 polymer ?
#
loop_
_entity_poly.entity_id
_entity_poly.type
_entity_poly.pdbx_seq_one_letter_code
_entity_poly.pdbx_strand_id
1 'polypeptide(L)'
;MIKNNLRKKVISGILAGSVITSLGVTAFASELNQSKVEPDKSIVSEYKQNKVKHKGNFEEILNKLVAEDKITQEKADSVKSYLETNREESKNNKREESEDIKIMSKIDVIEDLVGAGILSSEEANLIREAQQEYRQQKQEDKFKELEESDLFTSSEISKIKSYIEDKKAEQDKELEALKDKTEEERKAYFEENKDKKRDMLSDLVSQGIISEEQRTALKEIFSQDRPFGKFEGKQRGSENILNHIQESGIFSDNEITQIKGYLEEKKTEKDKERESLKDKTEEERKAYFEQNKGERKDIISELVSNGIIAQEQADKLKETMPQKPEIKETKNNQ
;
A
#
# COMPACT_ATOMS: atom_id res chain seq x y z
N MET A 1 42.30 18.58 38.09
CA MET A 1 41.43 18.29 39.25
C MET A 1 40.43 19.43 39.38
N ILE A 2 39.22 19.16 39.89
CA ILE A 2 38.05 20.04 40.10
C ILE A 2 36.96 19.94 39.02
N LYS A 3 35.99 19.07 39.35
CA LYS A 3 34.63 19.00 38.83
C LYS A 3 33.84 20.25 39.27
N ASN A 4 32.88 20.70 38.46
CA ASN A 4 31.69 21.39 38.97
C ASN A 4 30.46 20.98 38.17
N ASN A 5 29.65 20.11 38.78
CA ASN A 5 28.20 20.07 38.57
C ASN A 5 27.59 21.36 39.14
N LEU A 6 26.41 21.79 38.66
CA LEU A 6 25.22 22.14 39.50
C LEU A 6 24.11 22.88 38.70
N ARG A 7 22.94 22.22 38.69
CA ARG A 7 21.57 22.74 38.97
C ARG A 7 20.74 23.47 37.90
N LYS A 8 19.73 22.71 37.45
CA LYS A 8 18.31 23.05 37.19
C LYS A 8 17.84 24.41 37.72
N LYS A 9 17.13 25.16 36.87
CA LYS A 9 16.10 26.13 37.28
C LYS A 9 14.79 25.84 36.55
N VAL A 10 13.78 25.51 37.33
CA VAL A 10 12.36 25.46 36.99
C VAL A 10 11.86 26.90 36.97
N ILE A 11 11.16 27.31 35.91
CA ILE A 11 10.32 28.53 35.93
C ILE A 11 8.89 28.09 35.64
N SER A 12 8.19 27.89 36.74
CA SER A 12 6.74 27.96 36.87
C SER A 12 6.34 29.43 36.82
N GLY A 13 5.36 29.79 35.99
CA GLY A 13 4.79 31.12 35.89
C GLY A 13 3.38 31.09 35.28
N ILE A 14 2.41 30.90 36.16
CA ILE A 14 0.94 30.92 35.97
C ILE A 14 0.44 32.33 35.66
N LEU A 15 -0.62 32.47 34.84
CA LEU A 15 -1.81 33.32 35.04
C LEU A 15 -2.69 33.24 33.76
N ALA A 16 -3.78 32.49 33.76
CA ALA A 16 -5.10 32.84 34.30
C ALA A 16 -5.83 33.93 33.49
N GLY A 17 -6.83 33.48 32.73
CA GLY A 17 -7.79 34.30 32.00
C GLY A 17 -9.03 33.48 31.67
N SER A 18 -9.71 33.01 32.73
CA SER A 18 -11.09 32.50 32.67
C SER A 18 -12.08 33.60 32.27
N VAL A 19 -13.20 33.23 31.65
CA VAL A 19 -14.57 33.83 31.65
C VAL A 19 -15.19 33.53 30.27
N ILE A 20 -16.41 33.00 30.06
CA ILE A 20 -17.54 32.58 30.90
C ILE A 20 -18.38 31.58 30.08
N THR A 21 -19.03 30.67 30.79
CA THR A 21 -20.08 29.73 30.39
C THR A 21 -21.42 30.38 30.00
N SER A 22 -22.16 29.76 29.07
CA SER A 22 -23.63 29.82 29.00
C SER A 22 -24.14 28.52 28.36
N LEU A 23 -24.54 27.53 29.17
CA LEU A 23 -25.92 27.25 29.62
C LEU A 23 -26.82 26.67 28.52
N GLY A 24 -27.14 25.39 28.66
CA GLY A 24 -28.13 24.68 27.85
C GLY A 24 -28.24 23.20 28.19
N VAL A 25 -28.51 22.87 29.47
CA VAL A 25 -28.91 21.52 29.89
C VAL A 25 -30.42 21.40 29.66
N THR A 26 -30.88 20.44 28.87
CA THR A 26 -32.24 19.92 28.98
C THR A 26 -32.15 18.45 29.38
N ALA A 27 -32.60 18.18 30.60
CA ALA A 27 -32.88 16.83 31.08
C ALA A 27 -34.33 16.50 30.71
N PHE A 28 -34.55 15.34 30.09
CA PHE A 28 -35.82 14.63 30.15
C PHE A 28 -35.55 13.18 30.52
N ALA A 29 -36.07 12.79 31.68
CA ALA A 29 -36.17 11.41 32.12
C ALA A 29 -37.64 10.98 31.94
N SER A 30 -37.84 9.84 31.28
CA SER A 30 -39.04 8.98 31.40
C SER A 30 -38.55 7.57 31.02
N GLU A 31 -38.26 6.74 32.02
CA GLU A 31 -39.16 5.70 32.56
C GLU A 31 -39.05 4.40 31.77
N LEU A 32 -38.60 3.36 32.49
CA LEU A 32 -38.40 2.00 32.02
C LEU A 32 -39.74 1.39 31.59
N ASN A 33 -39.80 0.90 30.35
CA ASN A 33 -40.61 -0.26 30.02
C ASN A 33 -39.86 -1.16 29.05
N GLN A 34 -39.55 -2.38 29.52
CA GLN A 34 -39.14 -3.50 28.70
C GLN A 34 -40.22 -3.75 27.63
N SER A 35 -39.89 -3.53 26.37
CA SER A 35 -40.57 -4.19 25.28
C SER A 35 -39.54 -4.64 24.24
N LYS A 36 -39.70 -5.89 23.83
CA LYS A 36 -38.88 -6.63 22.89
C LYS A 36 -39.06 -5.98 21.51
N VAL A 37 -38.06 -5.25 21.04
CA VAL A 37 -38.06 -4.67 19.69
C VAL A 37 -37.04 -5.44 18.85
N GLU A 38 -37.56 -6.15 17.84
CA GLU A 38 -36.77 -6.78 16.78
C GLU A 38 -35.91 -5.72 16.06
N PRO A 39 -34.68 -6.05 15.62
CA PRO A 39 -33.82 -5.08 14.97
C PRO A 39 -34.47 -4.58 13.67
N ASP A 40 -34.76 -3.28 13.67
CA ASP A 40 -35.24 -2.54 12.52
C ASP A 40 -34.26 -2.67 11.34
N LYS A 41 -34.75 -3.25 10.24
CA LYS A 41 -34.00 -3.52 9.01
C LYS A 41 -33.81 -2.25 8.16
N SER A 42 -34.20 -1.07 8.64
CA SER A 42 -34.08 0.20 7.92
C SER A 42 -32.68 0.85 7.97
N ILE A 43 -31.79 0.45 8.89
CA ILE A 43 -30.42 0.99 8.98
C ILE A 43 -29.44 0.25 8.03
N VAL A 44 -29.83 -0.92 7.51
CA VAL A 44 -29.00 -1.73 6.59
C VAL A 44 -29.08 -1.22 5.14
N SER A 45 -30.03 -0.32 4.81
CA SER A 45 -30.22 0.19 3.44
C SER A 45 -29.42 1.46 3.11
N GLU A 46 -28.92 2.23 4.08
CA GLU A 46 -28.06 3.41 3.79
C GLU A 46 -26.58 3.06 3.61
N TYR A 47 -26.13 1.93 4.15
CA TYR A 47 -24.76 1.43 3.93
C TYR A 47 -24.53 0.81 2.55
N LYS A 48 -25.56 0.72 1.69
CA LYS A 48 -25.48 0.13 0.34
C LYS A 48 -25.61 1.12 -0.82
N GLN A 49 -25.72 2.43 -0.57
CA GLN A 49 -25.79 3.43 -1.65
C GLN A 49 -24.54 4.30 -1.86
N ASN A 50 -23.55 4.28 -0.97
CA ASN A 50 -22.25 4.92 -1.24
C ASN A 50 -21.17 3.90 -1.62
N LYS A 51 -21.39 3.17 -2.72
CA LYS A 51 -20.26 2.74 -3.57
C LYS A 51 -19.82 3.93 -4.42
N VAL A 52 -19.35 5.00 -3.78
CA VAL A 52 -18.44 5.91 -4.46
C VAL A 52 -17.20 5.08 -4.71
N LYS A 53 -16.98 4.69 -5.97
CA LYS A 53 -15.70 4.15 -6.42
C LYS A 53 -14.67 5.16 -5.91
N HIS A 54 -13.82 4.78 -4.94
CA HIS A 54 -12.75 5.66 -4.48
C HIS A 54 -11.83 5.94 -5.67
N LYS A 55 -12.14 6.99 -6.43
CA LYS A 55 -11.37 7.51 -7.54
C LYS A 55 -10.17 8.29 -6.97
N GLY A 56 -9.33 7.60 -6.21
CA GLY A 56 -7.99 8.02 -5.83
C GLY A 56 -7.86 9.24 -4.91
N ASN A 57 -6.79 9.22 -4.13
CA ASN A 57 -6.31 10.31 -3.26
C ASN A 57 -6.20 11.66 -4.00
N PHE A 58 -6.05 11.65 -5.32
CA PHE A 58 -5.89 12.85 -6.15
C PHE A 58 -7.19 13.60 -6.39
N GLU A 59 -8.34 12.92 -6.49
CA GLU A 59 -9.64 13.60 -6.64
C GLU A 59 -10.00 14.37 -5.37
N GLU A 60 -9.72 13.81 -4.19
CA GLU A 60 -9.91 14.47 -2.90
C GLU A 60 -9.08 15.75 -2.80
N ILE A 61 -7.83 15.72 -3.28
CA ILE A 61 -6.94 16.89 -3.34
C ILE A 61 -7.51 17.96 -4.27
N LEU A 62 -7.94 17.59 -5.48
CA LEU A 62 -8.52 18.56 -6.41
C LEU A 62 -9.79 19.21 -5.84
N ASN A 63 -10.66 18.41 -5.23
CA ASN A 63 -11.87 18.93 -4.59
C ASN A 63 -11.56 19.89 -3.43
N LYS A 64 -10.54 19.59 -2.61
CA LYS A 64 -10.04 20.49 -1.55
C LYS A 64 -9.57 21.81 -2.14
N LEU A 65 -8.77 21.77 -3.20
CA LEU A 65 -8.23 22.98 -3.83
C LEU A 65 -9.31 23.83 -4.52
N VAL A 66 -10.34 23.21 -5.09
CA VAL A 66 -11.51 23.94 -5.60
C VAL A 66 -12.28 24.60 -4.45
N ALA A 67 -12.50 23.90 -3.35
CA ALA A 67 -13.20 24.45 -2.19
C ALA A 67 -12.44 25.60 -1.51
N GLU A 68 -11.11 25.62 -1.65
CA GLU A 68 -10.22 26.71 -1.20
C GLU A 68 -10.08 27.84 -2.25
N ASP A 69 -10.83 27.78 -3.35
CA ASP A 69 -10.75 28.71 -4.50
C ASP A 69 -9.33 28.84 -5.10
N LYS A 70 -8.46 27.85 -4.88
CA LYS A 70 -7.08 27.81 -5.36
C LYS A 70 -6.96 27.35 -6.81
N ILE A 71 -7.93 26.56 -7.27
CA ILE A 71 -8.12 26.19 -8.67
C ILE A 71 -9.60 26.27 -9.01
N THR A 72 -9.94 26.44 -10.29
CA THR A 72 -11.35 26.42 -10.72
C THR A 72 -11.85 24.99 -10.89
N GLN A 73 -13.17 24.81 -10.77
CA GLN A 73 -13.81 23.53 -11.06
C GLN A 73 -13.52 23.04 -12.49
N GLU A 74 -13.53 23.96 -13.46
CA GLU A 74 -13.20 23.67 -14.87
C GLU A 74 -11.79 23.10 -15.03
N LYS A 75 -10.81 23.64 -14.30
CA LYS A 75 -9.43 23.13 -14.30
C LYS A 75 -9.34 21.77 -13.63
N ALA A 76 -10.01 21.58 -12.49
CA ALA A 76 -10.06 20.28 -11.81
C ALA A 76 -10.65 19.19 -12.73
N ASP A 77 -11.71 19.51 -13.48
CA ASP A 77 -12.36 18.58 -14.40
C ASP A 77 -11.49 18.31 -15.64
N SER A 78 -10.77 19.32 -16.14
CA SER A 78 -9.80 19.16 -17.23
C SER A 78 -8.64 18.27 -16.84
N VAL A 79 -8.11 18.44 -15.62
CA VAL A 79 -7.08 17.57 -15.04
C VAL A 79 -7.59 16.13 -14.92
N LYS A 80 -8.80 15.91 -14.38
CA LYS A 80 -9.41 14.57 -14.29
C LYS A 80 -9.52 13.91 -15.67
N SER A 81 -10.01 14.66 -16.66
CA SER A 81 -10.19 14.18 -18.03
C SER A 81 -8.87 13.80 -18.69
N TYR A 82 -7.83 14.61 -18.50
CA TYR A 82 -6.48 14.33 -19.00
C TYR A 82 -5.91 13.04 -18.40
N LEU A 83 -6.04 12.86 -17.07
CA LEU A 83 -5.59 11.64 -16.39
C LEU A 83 -6.34 10.39 -16.82
N GLU A 84 -7.65 10.49 -17.06
CA GLU A 84 -8.46 9.36 -17.53
C GLU A 84 -8.06 8.98 -18.97
N THR A 85 -7.87 9.95 -19.86
CA THR A 85 -7.48 9.73 -21.26
C THR A 85 -6.10 9.07 -21.36
N ASN A 86 -5.08 9.63 -20.69
CA ASN A 86 -3.73 9.03 -20.68
C ASN A 86 -3.75 7.60 -20.12
N ARG A 87 -4.58 7.34 -19.11
CA ARG A 87 -4.71 6.00 -18.53
C ARG A 87 -5.36 4.98 -19.48
N GLU A 88 -6.27 5.41 -20.34
CA GLU A 88 -6.86 4.54 -21.36
C GLU A 88 -5.88 4.26 -22.51
N GLU A 89 -5.11 5.26 -22.94
CA GLU A 89 -4.04 5.10 -23.92
C GLU A 89 -2.96 4.11 -23.45
N SER A 90 -2.50 4.21 -22.18
CA SER A 90 -1.55 3.24 -21.62
C SER A 90 -2.11 1.83 -21.47
N LYS A 91 -3.43 1.66 -21.33
CA LYS A 91 -4.05 0.32 -21.28
C LYS A 91 -4.05 -0.34 -22.67
N ASN A 92 -4.18 0.45 -23.72
CA ASN A 92 -4.27 -0.02 -25.10
C ASN A 92 -2.89 -0.31 -25.70
N ASN A 93 -1.83 0.40 -25.29
CA ASN A 93 -0.46 0.22 -25.78
C ASN A 93 0.35 -0.93 -25.12
N LYS A 94 -0.33 -1.88 -24.47
CA LYS A 94 0.27 -2.96 -23.65
C LYS A 94 1.18 -3.99 -24.38
N ARG A 95 1.66 -3.74 -25.59
CA ARG A 95 2.47 -4.72 -26.35
C ARG A 95 3.83 -4.27 -26.87
N GLU A 96 4.25 -3.01 -26.71
CA GLU A 96 5.58 -2.58 -27.21
C GLU A 96 6.30 -1.58 -26.29
N GLU A 97 6.15 -1.66 -24.97
CA GLU A 97 6.93 -0.80 -24.07
C GLU A 97 8.29 -1.43 -23.74
N SER A 98 9.37 -0.84 -24.27
CA SER A 98 10.75 -1.08 -23.82
C SER A 98 10.95 -0.58 -22.39
N GLU A 99 11.85 -1.21 -21.64
CA GLU A 99 12.12 -0.87 -20.23
C GLU A 99 12.53 0.60 -20.01
N ASP A 100 13.05 1.26 -21.05
CA ASP A 100 13.48 2.66 -21.03
C ASP A 100 12.30 3.64 -20.82
N ILE A 101 11.09 3.33 -21.31
CA ILE A 101 9.88 4.16 -21.10
C ILE A 101 9.40 4.07 -19.64
N LYS A 102 9.66 2.97 -18.95
CA LYS A 102 9.25 2.76 -17.56
C LYS A 102 10.01 3.65 -16.59
N ILE A 103 11.21 4.08 -16.97
CA ILE A 103 12.03 5.04 -16.22
C ILE A 103 11.58 6.48 -16.54
N MET A 104 11.19 6.76 -17.80
CA MET A 104 10.64 8.05 -18.24
C MET A 104 9.21 8.36 -17.75
N SER A 105 8.35 7.36 -17.52
CA SER A 105 6.95 7.57 -17.04
C SER A 105 6.82 8.13 -15.60
N LYS A 106 7.95 8.45 -14.96
CA LYS A 106 8.03 9.24 -13.72
C LYS A 106 8.29 10.73 -13.99
N ILE A 107 8.20 11.19 -15.24
CA ILE A 107 7.99 12.60 -15.51
C ILE A 107 6.69 12.98 -14.79
N ASP A 108 6.81 13.97 -13.90
CA ASP A 108 5.77 14.40 -13.00
C ASP A 108 4.50 14.70 -13.80
N VAL A 109 3.43 13.91 -13.61
CA VAL A 109 2.17 14.08 -14.34
C VAL A 109 1.62 15.50 -14.17
N ILE A 110 1.99 16.19 -13.10
CA ILE A 110 1.69 17.61 -12.88
C ILE A 110 2.44 18.50 -13.87
N GLU A 111 3.69 18.18 -14.20
CA GLU A 111 4.48 18.88 -15.21
C GLU A 111 3.88 18.71 -16.62
N ASP A 112 3.41 17.50 -16.95
CA ASP A 112 2.71 17.25 -18.21
C ASP A 112 1.44 18.10 -18.35
N LEU A 113 0.70 18.28 -17.24
CA LEU A 113 -0.49 19.14 -17.19
C LEU A 113 -0.16 20.62 -17.40
N VAL A 114 1.02 21.08 -16.95
CA VAL A 114 1.53 22.42 -17.23
C VAL A 114 1.91 22.54 -18.72
N GLY A 115 2.64 21.56 -19.25
CA GLY A 115 3.03 21.52 -20.66
C GLY A 115 1.83 21.49 -21.61
N ALA A 116 0.74 20.82 -21.21
CA ALA A 116 -0.53 20.79 -21.92
C ALA A 116 -1.35 22.10 -21.80
N GLY A 117 -0.89 23.07 -20.99
CA GLY A 117 -1.58 24.33 -20.74
C GLY A 117 -2.87 24.19 -19.92
N ILE A 118 -3.08 23.04 -19.27
CA ILE A 118 -4.25 22.76 -18.42
C ILE A 118 -4.09 23.48 -17.07
N LEU A 119 -2.86 23.52 -16.55
CA LEU A 119 -2.50 24.19 -15.31
C LEU A 119 -1.45 25.27 -15.55
N SER A 120 -1.48 26.33 -14.73
CA SER A 120 -0.31 27.20 -14.59
C SER A 120 0.75 26.54 -13.70
N SER A 121 1.99 27.03 -13.76
CA SER A 121 3.06 26.58 -12.86
C SER A 121 2.73 26.82 -11.39
N GLU A 122 1.99 27.90 -11.08
CA GLU A 122 1.55 28.19 -9.71
C GLU A 122 0.51 27.18 -9.23
N GLU A 123 -0.46 26.83 -10.06
CA GLU A 123 -1.50 25.84 -9.74
C GLU A 123 -0.92 24.44 -9.60
N ALA A 124 0.05 24.09 -10.46
CA ALA A 124 0.83 22.87 -10.34
C ALA A 124 1.53 22.76 -8.97
N ASN A 125 2.13 23.85 -8.49
CA ASN A 125 2.76 23.87 -7.18
C ASN A 125 1.75 23.70 -6.03
N LEU A 126 0.57 24.35 -6.12
CA LEU A 126 -0.50 24.16 -5.14
C LEU A 126 -0.98 22.69 -5.08
N ILE A 127 -1.06 22.01 -6.23
CA ILE A 127 -1.39 20.58 -6.28
C ILE A 127 -0.28 19.74 -5.64
N ARG A 128 0.99 20.04 -5.88
CA ARG A 128 2.13 19.34 -5.25
C ARG A 128 2.11 19.51 -3.74
N GLU A 129 1.89 20.73 -3.24
CA GLU A 129 1.78 21.02 -1.81
C GLU A 129 0.61 20.26 -1.19
N ALA A 130 -0.57 20.32 -1.80
CA ALA A 130 -1.73 19.61 -1.30
C ALA A 130 -1.56 18.08 -1.34
N GLN A 131 -0.85 17.53 -2.33
CA GLN A 131 -0.44 16.12 -2.32
C GLN A 131 0.49 15.78 -1.15
N GLN A 132 1.43 16.66 -0.81
CA GLN A 132 2.33 16.45 0.32
C GLN A 132 1.57 16.52 1.64
N GLU A 133 0.72 17.53 1.85
CA GLU A 133 -0.13 17.65 3.03
C GLU A 133 -1.03 16.43 3.21
N TYR A 134 -1.68 15.99 2.14
CA TYR A 134 -2.55 14.81 2.17
C TYR A 134 -1.79 13.55 2.62
N ARG A 135 -0.58 13.34 2.09
CA ARG A 135 0.28 12.21 2.49
C ARG A 135 0.68 12.31 3.96
N GLN A 136 1.02 13.51 4.44
CA GLN A 136 1.34 13.74 5.85
C GLN A 136 0.14 13.45 6.75
N GLN A 137 -1.05 13.92 6.37
CA GLN A 137 -2.28 13.66 7.12
C GLN A 137 -2.57 12.16 7.21
N LYS A 138 -2.51 11.42 6.09
CA LYS A 138 -2.69 9.97 6.09
C LYS A 138 -1.67 9.24 6.94
N GLN A 139 -0.44 9.72 6.95
CA GLN A 139 0.60 9.17 7.82
C GLN A 139 0.29 9.45 9.29
N GLU A 140 -0.20 10.64 9.63
CA GLU A 140 -0.58 10.99 11.00
C GLU A 140 -1.79 10.19 11.48
N ASP A 141 -2.76 9.93 10.62
CA ASP A 141 -3.91 9.07 10.94
C ASP A 141 -3.47 7.64 11.27
N LYS A 142 -2.46 7.09 10.57
CA LYS A 142 -1.84 5.80 10.92
C LYS A 142 -1.14 5.83 12.28
N PHE A 143 -0.51 6.95 12.62
CA PHE A 143 0.12 7.08 13.93
C PHE A 143 -0.90 7.15 15.06
N LYS A 144 -2.05 7.79 14.84
CA LYS A 144 -3.16 7.74 15.80
C LYS A 144 -3.69 6.32 15.99
N GLU A 145 -3.84 5.56 14.90
CA GLU A 145 -4.24 4.15 14.97
C GLU A 145 -3.23 3.31 15.79
N LEU A 146 -1.92 3.59 15.65
CA LEU A 146 -0.90 2.96 16.49
C LEU A 146 -1.03 3.36 17.97
N GLU A 147 -1.31 4.64 18.25
CA GLU A 147 -1.54 5.13 19.62
C GLU A 147 -2.75 4.46 20.28
N GLU A 148 -3.79 4.13 19.49
CA GLU A 148 -4.99 3.44 19.95
C GLU A 148 -4.79 1.92 20.13
N SER A 149 -3.78 1.33 19.50
CA SER A 149 -3.57 -0.13 19.49
C SER A 149 -3.06 -0.75 20.80
N ASP A 150 -2.71 0.07 21.81
CA ASP A 150 -2.03 -0.30 23.07
C ASP A 150 -0.72 -1.11 22.92
N LEU A 151 -0.35 -1.50 21.70
CA LEU A 151 0.80 -2.35 21.36
C LEU A 151 2.11 -1.55 21.30
N PHE A 152 2.02 -0.23 21.17
CA PHE A 152 3.16 0.68 21.09
C PHE A 152 3.10 1.70 22.20
N THR A 153 4.26 1.96 22.81
CA THR A 153 4.43 3.09 23.71
C THR A 153 4.57 4.39 22.92
N SER A 154 4.17 5.52 23.52
CA SER A 154 4.36 6.83 22.90
C SER A 154 5.83 7.12 22.56
N SER A 155 6.78 6.54 23.31
CA SER A 155 8.21 6.66 23.03
C SER A 155 8.62 5.88 21.78
N GLU A 156 8.09 4.67 21.56
CA GLU A 156 8.35 3.90 20.34
C GLU A 156 7.75 4.58 19.12
N ILE A 157 6.51 5.07 19.21
CA ILE A 157 5.84 5.83 18.15
C ILE A 157 6.66 7.06 17.76
N SER A 158 7.17 7.81 18.75
CA SER A 158 8.03 8.98 18.50
C SER A 158 9.33 8.60 17.77
N LYS A 159 9.95 7.46 18.11
CA LYS A 159 11.14 6.96 17.42
C LYS A 159 10.83 6.51 15.99
N ILE A 160 9.67 5.88 15.78
CA ILE A 160 9.21 5.50 14.44
C ILE A 160 8.98 6.76 13.59
N LYS A 161 8.30 7.79 14.13
CA LYS A 161 8.12 9.09 13.47
C LYS A 161 9.47 9.69 13.03
N SER A 162 10.41 9.82 13.95
CA SER A 162 11.76 10.34 13.67
C SER A 162 12.47 9.52 12.60
N TYR A 163 12.43 8.19 12.67
CA TYR A 163 13.07 7.33 11.69
C TYR A 163 12.47 7.53 10.28
N ILE A 164 11.15 7.66 10.16
CA ILE A 164 10.51 7.92 8.87
C ILE A 164 10.87 9.31 8.33
N GLU A 165 10.90 10.34 9.19
CA GLU A 165 11.32 11.69 8.82
C GLU A 165 12.78 11.73 8.32
N ASP A 166 13.69 11.06 9.04
CA ASP A 166 15.10 10.96 8.65
C ASP A 166 15.26 10.25 7.30
N LYS A 167 14.53 9.14 7.09
CA LYS A 167 14.53 8.42 5.81
C LYS A 167 13.96 9.23 4.67
N LYS A 168 12.92 10.02 4.92
CA LYS A 168 12.37 10.94 3.93
C LYS A 168 13.38 12.03 3.56
N ALA A 169 14.03 12.63 4.55
CA ALA A 169 15.06 13.64 4.31
C ALA A 169 16.28 13.09 3.55
N GLU A 170 16.66 11.83 3.80
CA GLU A 170 17.68 11.11 3.02
C GLU A 170 17.24 10.95 1.56
N GLN A 171 16.01 10.48 1.33
CA GLN A 171 15.45 10.31 -0.01
C GLN A 171 15.31 11.63 -0.78
N ASP A 172 14.89 12.72 -0.11
CA ASP A 172 14.75 14.03 -0.74
C ASP A 172 16.12 14.56 -1.20
N LYS A 173 17.18 14.37 -0.40
CA LYS A 173 18.56 14.71 -0.79
C LYS A 173 19.06 13.85 -1.96
N GLU A 174 18.78 12.55 -1.92
CA GLU A 174 19.12 11.66 -3.03
C GLU A 174 18.41 12.10 -4.31
N LEU A 175 17.12 12.41 -4.24
CA LEU A 175 16.33 12.85 -5.38
C LEU A 175 16.85 14.17 -5.95
N GLU A 176 17.19 15.14 -5.09
CA GLU A 176 17.80 16.39 -5.51
C GLU A 176 19.12 16.16 -6.27
N ALA A 177 19.98 15.27 -5.75
CA ALA A 177 21.23 14.90 -6.40
C ALA A 177 21.04 14.17 -7.74
N LEU A 178 19.86 13.60 -7.99
CA LEU A 178 19.52 12.91 -9.25
C LEU A 178 18.88 13.85 -10.28
N LYS A 179 18.37 15.02 -9.90
CA LYS A 179 17.67 15.94 -10.82
C LYS A 179 18.56 16.37 -11.99
N ASP A 180 19.83 16.64 -11.72
CA ASP A 180 20.78 17.16 -12.72
C ASP A 180 21.55 16.07 -13.49
N LYS A 181 21.30 14.78 -13.19
CA LYS A 181 21.98 13.64 -13.83
C LYS A 181 21.34 13.24 -15.15
N THR A 182 22.15 12.73 -16.08
CA THR A 182 21.66 12.12 -17.33
C THR A 182 20.93 10.80 -17.06
N GLU A 183 20.23 10.29 -18.06
CA GLU A 183 19.49 9.03 -17.95
C GLU A 183 20.44 7.85 -17.65
N GLU A 184 21.60 7.81 -18.31
CA GLU A 184 22.62 6.79 -18.09
C GLU A 184 23.21 6.87 -16.68
N GLU A 185 23.45 8.08 -16.18
CA GLU A 185 23.95 8.31 -14.83
C GLU A 185 22.93 7.93 -13.75
N ARG A 186 21.64 8.22 -13.99
CA ARG A 186 20.55 7.77 -13.11
C ARG A 186 20.44 6.25 -13.11
N LYS A 187 20.54 5.61 -14.29
CA LYS A 187 20.51 4.14 -14.42
C LYS A 187 21.66 3.51 -13.64
N ALA A 188 22.88 4.02 -13.81
CA ALA A 188 24.05 3.56 -13.07
C ALA A 188 23.89 3.74 -11.55
N TYR A 189 23.38 4.90 -11.10
CA TYR A 189 23.09 5.13 -9.68
C TYR A 189 22.08 4.11 -9.15
N PHE A 190 20.97 3.88 -9.84
CA PHE A 190 19.99 2.90 -9.37
C PHE A 190 20.53 1.48 -9.38
N GLU A 191 21.41 1.12 -10.31
CA GLU A 191 22.09 -0.18 -10.36
C GLU A 191 23.01 -0.39 -9.15
N GLU A 192 23.84 0.59 -8.84
CA GLU A 192 24.77 0.56 -7.70
C GLU A 192 24.03 0.57 -6.35
N ASN A 193 22.84 1.17 -6.30
CA ASN A 193 22.06 1.32 -5.07
C ASN A 193 20.89 0.32 -4.95
N LYS A 194 20.81 -0.71 -5.80
CA LYS A 194 19.72 -1.71 -5.77
C LYS A 194 19.59 -2.41 -4.42
N ASP A 195 20.71 -2.72 -3.79
CA ASP A 195 20.74 -3.50 -2.54
C ASP A 195 20.59 -2.64 -1.28
N LYS A 196 20.61 -1.31 -1.41
CA LYS A 196 20.43 -0.39 -0.27
C LYS A 196 18.97 -0.22 0.16
N LYS A 197 18.02 -0.76 -0.60
CA LYS A 197 16.59 -0.75 -0.26
C LYS A 197 16.28 -1.72 0.87
N ARG A 198 16.64 -1.33 2.09
CA ARG A 198 16.24 -2.07 3.28
C ARG A 198 14.76 -1.89 3.56
N ASP A 199 14.13 -2.98 3.96
CA ASP A 199 12.77 -2.98 4.48
C ASP A 199 12.76 -2.11 5.74
N MET A 200 12.07 -0.96 5.69
CA MET A 200 11.93 0.01 6.78
C MET A 200 11.61 -0.67 8.12
N LEU A 201 10.73 -1.69 8.07
CA LEU A 201 10.31 -2.43 9.24
C LEU A 201 11.41 -3.33 9.80
N SER A 202 12.22 -3.95 8.93
CA SER A 202 13.40 -4.72 9.36
C SER A 202 14.47 -3.86 10.00
N ASP A 203 14.66 -2.64 9.51
CA ASP A 203 15.60 -1.68 10.10
C ASP A 203 15.16 -1.22 11.48
N LEU A 204 13.85 -0.99 11.68
CA LEU A 204 13.29 -0.62 12.99
C LEU A 204 13.47 -1.76 14.02
N VAL A 205 13.26 -3.01 13.61
CA VAL A 205 13.52 -4.18 14.48
C VAL A 205 15.00 -4.30 14.81
N SER A 206 15.88 -4.17 13.81
CA SER A 206 17.32 -4.31 13.98
C SER A 206 17.91 -3.23 14.90
N GLN A 207 17.33 -2.04 14.91
CA GLN A 207 17.68 -0.95 15.83
C GLN A 207 17.06 -1.11 17.23
N GLY A 208 16.26 -2.15 17.45
CA GLY A 208 15.55 -2.37 18.72
C GLY A 208 14.51 -1.29 19.01
N ILE A 209 13.97 -0.64 17.98
CA ILE A 209 12.90 0.36 18.12
C ILE A 209 11.55 -0.35 18.28
N ILE A 210 11.38 -1.51 17.64
CA ILE A 210 10.17 -2.34 17.71
C ILE A 210 10.54 -3.83 17.83
N SER A 211 9.58 -4.64 18.28
CA SER A 211 9.64 -6.12 18.24
C SER A 211 9.16 -6.68 16.89
N GLU A 212 9.39 -7.97 16.63
CA GLU A 212 8.84 -8.66 15.44
C GLU A 212 7.29 -8.74 15.46
N GLU A 213 6.69 -8.77 16.66
CA GLU A 213 5.24 -8.72 16.81
C GLU A 213 4.70 -7.34 16.40
N GLN A 214 5.30 -6.27 16.92
CA GLN A 214 5.01 -4.89 16.55
C GLN A 214 5.26 -4.62 15.06
N ARG A 215 6.29 -5.23 14.48
CA ARG A 215 6.58 -5.16 13.03
C ARG A 215 5.39 -5.64 12.19
N THR A 216 4.71 -6.70 12.63
CA THR A 216 3.56 -7.26 11.92
C THR A 216 2.37 -6.32 11.96
N ALA A 217 2.05 -5.77 13.13
CA ALA A 217 0.98 -4.77 13.30
C ALA A 217 1.26 -3.49 12.49
N LEU A 218 2.49 -2.98 12.53
CA LEU A 218 2.91 -1.84 11.70
C LEU A 218 2.72 -2.12 10.21
N LYS A 219 3.08 -3.32 9.76
CA LYS A 219 2.93 -3.71 8.36
C LYS A 219 1.47 -3.68 7.91
N GLU A 220 0.55 -4.13 8.76
CA GLU A 220 -0.88 -4.14 8.48
C GLU A 220 -1.42 -2.71 8.33
N ILE A 221 -1.22 -1.87 9.36
CA ILE A 221 -1.66 -0.47 9.41
C ILE A 221 -1.09 0.32 8.22
N PHE A 222 0.21 0.18 7.93
CA PHE A 222 0.84 0.95 6.86
C PHE A 222 0.50 0.44 5.45
N SER A 223 0.06 -0.80 5.29
CA SER A 223 -0.32 -1.39 3.99
C SER A 223 -1.74 -1.06 3.54
N GLN A 224 -2.57 -0.50 4.42
CA GLN A 224 -4.01 -0.33 4.24
C GLN A 224 -4.40 0.67 3.12
N ASP A 225 -3.55 1.65 2.79
CA ASP A 225 -3.88 2.76 1.89
C ASP A 225 -3.31 2.67 0.45
N ARG A 226 -2.99 1.49 -0.08
CA ARG A 226 -2.49 1.44 -1.46
C ARG A 226 -3.60 1.84 -2.45
N PRO A 227 -3.50 2.98 -3.18
CA PRO A 227 -4.58 3.53 -4.02
C PRO A 227 -4.80 2.74 -5.33
N PHE A 228 -4.02 1.69 -5.56
CA PHE A 228 -4.19 0.77 -6.69
C PHE A 228 -5.17 -0.34 -6.37
N GLY A 229 -6.40 0.06 -6.04
CA GLY A 229 -7.51 -0.83 -5.80
C GLY A 229 -7.30 -1.77 -4.62
N LYS A 230 -8.42 -2.29 -4.15
CA LYS A 230 -8.45 -3.68 -3.78
C LYS A 230 -8.11 -4.48 -5.06
N PHE A 231 -6.84 -4.55 -5.44
CA PHE A 231 -6.30 -5.89 -5.56
C PHE A 231 -6.48 -6.43 -4.16
N GLU A 232 -7.62 -7.07 -3.89
CA GLU A 232 -7.60 -8.26 -3.04
C GLU A 232 -6.30 -8.92 -3.39
N GLY A 233 -5.38 -8.92 -2.42
CA GLY A 233 -4.04 -9.35 -2.68
C GLY A 233 -4.19 -10.62 -3.50
N LYS A 234 -3.53 -10.67 -4.65
CA LYS A 234 -2.47 -11.68 -4.70
C LYS A 234 -1.72 -11.65 -3.35
N GLN A 235 -2.33 -12.16 -2.27
CA GLN A 235 -1.56 -12.92 -1.30
C GLN A 235 -0.78 -13.85 -2.20
N ARG A 236 0.54 -13.78 -2.07
CA ARG A 236 1.45 -14.56 -2.92
C ARG A 236 0.85 -15.95 -3.03
N GLY A 237 0.66 -16.47 -4.24
CA GLY A 237 -0.33 -17.53 -4.53
C GLY A 237 -0.48 -18.62 -3.45
N SER A 238 0.59 -18.99 -2.76
CA SER A 238 0.59 -19.88 -1.59
C SER A 238 -0.22 -19.42 -0.36
N GLU A 239 -0.19 -18.14 0.06
CA GLU A 239 -0.93 -17.65 1.25
C GLU A 239 -2.45 -17.65 1.01
N ASN A 240 -2.89 -17.25 -0.19
CA ASN A 240 -4.31 -17.33 -0.60
C ASN A 240 -4.79 -18.79 -0.59
N ILE A 241 -3.96 -19.69 -1.11
CA ILE A 241 -4.26 -21.12 -1.17
C ILE A 241 -4.34 -21.71 0.23
N LEU A 242 -3.43 -21.35 1.14
CA LEU A 242 -3.42 -21.85 2.50
C LEU A 242 -4.68 -21.45 3.28
N ASN A 243 -5.06 -20.17 3.18
CA ASN A 243 -6.27 -19.66 3.83
C ASN A 243 -7.52 -20.37 3.29
N HIS A 244 -7.64 -20.51 1.96
CA HIS A 244 -8.74 -21.27 1.35
C HIS A 244 -8.75 -22.75 1.76
N ILE A 245 -7.57 -23.39 1.87
CA ILE A 245 -7.45 -24.78 2.32
C ILE A 245 -7.95 -24.93 3.75
N GLN A 246 -7.57 -24.03 4.65
CA GLN A 246 -8.01 -24.04 6.05
C GLN A 246 -9.51 -23.77 6.21
N GLU A 247 -10.06 -22.85 5.40
CA GLU A 247 -11.48 -22.49 5.43
C GLU A 247 -12.38 -23.54 4.75
N SER A 248 -11.86 -24.28 3.76
CA SER A 248 -12.65 -25.23 2.97
C SER A 248 -13.21 -26.41 3.77
N GLY A 249 -12.57 -26.77 4.90
CA GLY A 249 -12.93 -27.96 5.68
C GLY A 249 -12.75 -29.29 4.93
N ILE A 250 -12.09 -29.30 3.76
CA ILE A 250 -11.89 -30.48 2.90
C ILE A 250 -10.72 -31.34 3.40
N PHE A 251 -9.78 -30.73 4.11
CA PHE A 251 -8.49 -31.33 4.49
C PHE A 251 -8.43 -31.60 5.99
N SER A 252 -7.80 -32.70 6.37
CA SER A 252 -7.44 -33.00 7.75
C SER A 252 -6.29 -32.12 8.26
N ASP A 253 -6.17 -31.98 9.57
CA ASP A 253 -5.08 -31.20 10.19
C ASP A 253 -3.68 -31.68 9.79
N ASN A 254 -3.53 -32.99 9.58
CA ASN A 254 -2.27 -33.58 9.11
C ASN A 254 -1.96 -33.17 7.67
N GLU A 255 -2.94 -33.23 6.76
CA GLU A 255 -2.76 -32.77 5.36
C GLU A 255 -2.47 -31.26 5.32
N ILE A 256 -3.18 -30.46 6.12
CA ILE A 256 -2.91 -29.01 6.23
C ILE A 256 -1.46 -28.76 6.68
N THR A 257 -0.95 -29.54 7.62
CA THR A 257 0.44 -29.43 8.10
C THR A 257 1.44 -29.80 6.99
N GLN A 258 1.18 -30.87 6.24
CA GLN A 258 2.03 -31.27 5.12
C GLN A 258 2.01 -30.23 3.98
N ILE A 259 0.84 -29.66 3.67
CA ILE A 259 0.69 -28.58 2.69
C ILE A 259 1.48 -27.35 3.14
N LYS A 260 1.40 -26.95 4.42
CA LYS A 260 2.19 -25.83 4.96
C LYS A 260 3.69 -26.04 4.74
N GLY A 261 4.20 -27.20 5.13
CA GLY A 261 5.62 -27.54 4.96
C GLY A 261 6.06 -27.48 3.49
N TYR A 262 5.24 -28.04 2.59
CA TYR A 262 5.51 -28.01 1.16
C TYR A 262 5.56 -26.60 0.57
N LEU A 263 4.60 -25.75 0.94
CA LEU A 263 4.54 -24.37 0.47
C LEU A 263 5.71 -23.53 0.99
N GLU A 264 6.16 -23.80 2.22
CA GLU A 264 7.34 -23.14 2.80
C GLU A 264 8.63 -23.57 2.08
N GLU A 265 8.80 -24.86 1.82
CA GLU A 265 9.92 -25.37 1.03
C GLU A 265 9.95 -24.74 -0.38
N LYS A 266 8.83 -24.73 -1.10
CA LYS A 266 8.71 -24.11 -2.42
C LYS A 266 9.01 -22.61 -2.41
N LYS A 267 8.67 -21.91 -1.33
CA LYS A 267 9.02 -20.50 -1.14
C LYS A 267 10.54 -20.34 -1.02
N THR A 268 11.21 -21.19 -0.22
CA THR A 268 12.68 -21.15 -0.10
C THR A 268 13.38 -21.49 -1.42
N GLU A 269 12.85 -22.43 -2.21
CA GLU A 269 13.37 -22.72 -3.55
C GLU A 269 13.29 -21.51 -4.47
N LYS A 270 12.13 -20.84 -4.51
CA LYS A 270 11.93 -19.63 -5.33
C LYS A 270 12.81 -18.47 -4.88
N ASP A 271 13.04 -18.33 -3.58
CA ASP A 271 13.94 -17.29 -3.06
C ASP A 271 15.39 -17.57 -3.49
N LYS A 272 15.84 -18.84 -3.45
CA LYS A 272 17.16 -19.24 -3.97
C LYS A 272 17.26 -19.07 -5.48
N GLU A 273 16.23 -19.46 -6.23
CA GLU A 273 16.14 -19.25 -7.68
C GLU A 273 16.29 -17.76 -7.98
N ARG A 274 15.52 -16.92 -7.28
CA ARG A 274 15.58 -15.46 -7.43
C ARG A 274 16.96 -14.91 -7.13
N GLU A 275 17.63 -15.40 -6.09
CA GLU A 275 19.00 -15.01 -5.74
C GLU A 275 19.95 -15.36 -6.89
N SER A 276 19.85 -16.57 -7.46
CA SER A 276 20.67 -17.01 -8.58
C SER A 276 20.45 -16.21 -9.88
N LEU A 277 19.30 -15.52 -10.00
CA LEU A 277 18.99 -14.66 -11.13
C LEU A 277 19.49 -13.22 -10.94
N LYS A 278 19.83 -12.79 -9.71
CA LYS A 278 20.28 -11.42 -9.46
C LYS A 278 21.56 -11.08 -10.21
N ASP A 279 22.49 -12.02 -10.30
CA ASP A 279 23.80 -11.80 -10.92
C ASP A 279 23.81 -12.04 -12.44
N LYS A 280 22.68 -12.48 -13.02
CA LYS A 280 22.56 -12.77 -14.45
C LYS A 280 22.24 -11.52 -15.27
N THR A 281 22.74 -11.49 -16.51
CA THR A 281 22.36 -10.44 -17.50
C THR A 281 20.90 -10.58 -17.92
N GLU A 282 20.38 -9.55 -18.60
CA GLU A 282 19.01 -9.57 -19.09
C GLU A 282 18.76 -10.70 -20.10
N GLU A 283 19.70 -10.93 -21.02
CA GLU A 283 19.66 -12.01 -22.00
C GLU A 283 19.69 -13.38 -21.31
N GLU A 284 20.51 -13.54 -20.27
CA GLU A 284 20.60 -14.77 -19.50
C GLU A 284 19.33 -15.04 -18.69
N ARG A 285 18.73 -14.01 -18.08
CA ARG A 285 17.43 -14.12 -17.41
C ARG A 285 16.33 -14.48 -18.39
N LYS A 286 16.33 -13.86 -19.58
CA LYS A 286 15.36 -14.15 -20.63
C LYS A 286 15.47 -15.59 -21.09
N ALA A 287 16.70 -16.06 -21.37
CA ALA A 287 16.96 -17.45 -21.74
C ALA A 287 16.53 -18.42 -20.63
N TYR A 288 16.82 -18.10 -19.37
CA TYR A 288 16.38 -18.89 -18.22
C TYR A 288 14.84 -19.02 -18.17
N PHE A 289 14.10 -17.92 -18.32
CA PHE A 289 12.64 -17.98 -18.30
C PHE A 289 12.05 -18.64 -19.55
N GLU A 290 12.68 -18.49 -20.72
CA GLU A 290 12.29 -19.17 -21.96
C GLU A 290 12.42 -20.70 -21.83
N GLN A 291 13.54 -21.15 -21.26
CA GLN A 291 13.80 -22.57 -20.99
C GLN A 291 12.85 -23.15 -19.94
N ASN A 292 12.55 -22.38 -18.89
CA ASN A 292 11.73 -22.83 -17.75
C ASN A 292 10.23 -22.49 -17.88
N LYS A 293 9.78 -22.02 -19.06
CA LYS A 293 8.36 -21.69 -19.31
C LYS A 293 7.43 -22.91 -19.17
N GLY A 294 7.90 -24.10 -19.53
CA GLY A 294 7.10 -25.33 -19.56
C GLY A 294 7.06 -26.11 -18.24
N GLU A 295 7.97 -25.82 -17.30
CA GLU A 295 8.11 -26.61 -16.07
C GLU A 295 7.23 -26.12 -14.91
N ARG A 296 6.58 -24.97 -15.06
CA ARG A 296 5.74 -24.38 -14.02
C ARG A 296 4.42 -25.12 -13.90
N LYS A 297 4.42 -26.19 -13.11
CA LYS A 297 3.20 -26.85 -12.67
C LYS A 297 2.44 -25.94 -11.71
N ASP A 298 1.11 -26.00 -11.78
CA ASP A 298 0.26 -25.37 -10.77
C ASP A 298 0.47 -26.06 -9.42
N ILE A 299 0.45 -25.29 -8.34
CA ILE A 299 0.83 -25.77 -7.01
C ILE A 299 -0.12 -26.84 -6.49
N ILE A 300 -1.41 -26.80 -6.88
CA ILE A 300 -2.38 -27.84 -6.53
C ILE A 300 -2.01 -29.15 -7.24
N SER A 301 -1.62 -29.07 -8.51
CA SER A 301 -1.15 -30.23 -9.28
C SER A 301 0.14 -30.83 -8.70
N GLU A 302 1.03 -29.99 -8.15
CA GLU A 302 2.23 -30.47 -7.46
C GLU A 302 1.90 -31.16 -6.12
N LEU A 303 0.96 -30.63 -5.33
CA LEU A 303 0.52 -31.27 -4.09
C LEU A 303 -0.07 -32.67 -4.35
N VAL A 304 -0.85 -32.84 -5.44
CA VAL A 304 -1.35 -34.16 -5.86
C VAL A 304 -0.20 -35.07 -6.28
N SER A 305 0.73 -34.56 -7.11
CA SER A 305 1.86 -35.35 -7.61
C SER A 305 2.77 -35.85 -6.49
N ASN A 306 2.90 -35.09 -5.40
CA ASN A 306 3.67 -35.47 -4.21
C ASN A 306 2.87 -36.33 -3.22
N GLY A 307 1.61 -36.66 -3.54
CA GLY A 307 0.74 -37.47 -2.69
C GLY A 307 0.35 -36.78 -1.37
N ILE A 308 0.45 -35.45 -1.31
CA ILE A 308 0.06 -34.67 -0.12
C ILE A 308 -1.46 -34.53 -0.05
N ILE A 309 -2.12 -34.46 -1.21
CA ILE A 309 -3.58 -34.43 -1.33
C ILE A 309 -4.03 -35.40 -2.42
N ALA A 310 -5.27 -35.89 -2.32
CA ALA A 310 -5.92 -36.67 -3.35
C ALA A 310 -6.41 -35.79 -4.51
N GLN A 311 -6.52 -36.38 -5.70
CA GLN A 311 -7.05 -35.69 -6.88
C GLN A 311 -8.45 -35.12 -6.64
N GLU A 312 -9.32 -35.86 -5.95
CA GLU A 312 -10.67 -35.39 -5.61
C GLU A 312 -10.67 -34.16 -4.70
N GLN A 313 -9.72 -34.07 -3.76
CA GLN A 313 -9.58 -32.89 -2.89
C GLN A 313 -9.06 -31.68 -3.69
N ALA A 314 -8.12 -31.92 -4.61
CA ALA A 314 -7.62 -30.89 -5.52
C ALA A 314 -8.72 -30.32 -6.43
N ASP A 315 -9.60 -31.16 -6.96
CA ASP A 315 -10.68 -30.72 -7.83
C ASP A 315 -11.72 -29.89 -7.08
N LYS A 316 -12.11 -30.31 -5.86
CA LYS A 316 -13.00 -29.52 -4.99
C LYS A 316 -12.38 -28.19 -4.60
N LEU A 317 -11.08 -28.17 -4.28
CA LEU A 317 -10.38 -26.93 -3.94
C LEU A 317 -10.37 -25.96 -5.13
N LYS A 318 -10.14 -26.45 -6.36
CA LYS A 318 -10.19 -25.63 -7.58
C LYS A 318 -11.58 -25.03 -7.85
N GLU A 319 -12.65 -25.75 -7.51
CA GLU A 319 -14.02 -25.27 -7.65
C GLU A 319 -14.32 -24.10 -6.69
N THR A 320 -13.72 -24.12 -5.49
CA THR A 320 -13.88 -23.04 -4.50
C THR A 320 -13.02 -21.81 -4.77
N MET A 321 -12.03 -21.90 -5.65
CA MET A 321 -11.15 -20.77 -5.99
C MET A 321 -11.78 -19.85 -7.05
N PRO A 322 -11.55 -18.53 -6.97
CA PRO A 322 -12.02 -17.61 -8.00
C PRO A 322 -11.40 -17.97 -9.35
N GLN A 323 -12.24 -18.40 -10.29
CA GLN A 323 -11.79 -18.81 -11.61
C GLN A 323 -11.33 -17.61 -12.42
N LYS A 324 -10.20 -17.76 -13.11
CA LYS A 324 -9.73 -16.77 -14.08
C LYS A 324 -10.80 -16.64 -15.18
N PRO A 325 -11.30 -15.43 -15.50
CA PRO A 325 -12.32 -15.29 -16.53
C PRO A 325 -11.80 -15.85 -17.85
N GLU A 326 -12.60 -16.72 -18.49
CA GLU A 326 -12.31 -17.26 -19.80
C GLU A 326 -12.08 -16.11 -20.78
N ILE A 327 -10.86 -16.03 -21.31
CA ILE A 327 -10.58 -15.16 -22.45
C ILE A 327 -11.29 -15.81 -23.62
N LYS A 328 -12.47 -15.31 -23.97
CA LYS A 328 -13.15 -15.68 -25.21
C LYS A 328 -12.19 -15.36 -26.36
N GLU A 329 -11.61 -16.39 -26.97
CA GLU A 329 -10.96 -16.25 -28.26
C GLU A 329 -11.99 -15.67 -29.22
N THR A 330 -11.84 -14.40 -29.57
CA THR A 330 -12.53 -13.83 -30.73
C THR A 330 -12.01 -14.59 -31.94
N LYS A 331 -12.78 -15.59 -32.36
CA LYS A 331 -12.66 -16.20 -33.68
C LYS A 331 -12.83 -15.07 -34.69
N ASN A 332 -11.73 -14.63 -35.29
CA ASN A 332 -11.76 -13.92 -36.55
C ASN A 332 -12.36 -14.88 -37.58
N ASN A 333 -13.67 -14.77 -37.80
CA ASN A 333 -14.28 -15.32 -38.99
C ASN A 333 -14.05 -14.33 -40.13
N GLN A 334 -13.46 -14.90 -41.18
CA GLN A 334 -13.25 -14.47 -42.57
C GLN A 334 -14.00 -13.24 -43.07
#